data_AF-A0A1E4R816-F1
#
_entry.id   AF-A0A1E4R816-F1
#
_cell.length_a   1.000
_cell.length_b   1.000
_cell.length_c   1.000
_cell.angle_alpha   90.00
_cell.angle_beta   90.00
_cell.angle_gamma   90.00
#
_symmetry.space_group_name_H-M   'P 1'
#
loop_
_entity.id
_entity.type
_entity.pdbx_description
1 polymer ?
#
loop_
_entity_poly.entity_id
_entity_poly.type
_entity_poly.pdbx_seq_one_letter_code
_entity_poly.pdbx_strand_id
1 'polypeptide(L)'
;MEHCYKFYIKNNSKCSRALVWKAFDRTKSSSEFFDSGAVTADFGVMFTEKKNLSKYVFVGYTTVGVNGNLPSSWVLQGSHNTTDGVNGDWDLLDILSGHSWSGTLEKKPFTVNKVAEYKVFRFKDTKNKTSGTYIYVAELELLSLVIPATNPYWSTVLIDQLKEHDSIPMNKEEIK
;
A
#
# COMPACT_ATOMS: atom_id res chain seq x y z
N MET A 1 -17.14 -11.68 -19.99
CA MET A 1 -16.83 -10.55 -19.09
C MET A 1 -15.54 -9.94 -19.59
N GLU A 2 -15.58 -8.70 -20.07
CA GLU A 2 -14.38 -7.98 -20.52
C GLU A 2 -13.55 -7.59 -19.28
N HIS A 3 -12.31 -8.03 -19.20
CA HIS A 3 -11.36 -7.64 -18.16
C HIS A 3 -10.50 -6.50 -18.69
N CYS A 4 -10.49 -5.36 -18.00
CA CYS A 4 -9.71 -4.19 -18.39
C CYS A 4 -8.44 -4.08 -17.52
N TYR A 5 -7.28 -3.90 -18.16
CA TYR A 5 -5.99 -3.70 -17.50
C TYR A 5 -5.54 -2.23 -17.62
N LYS A 6 -5.20 -1.58 -16.50
CA LYS A 6 -4.67 -0.22 -16.47
C LYS A 6 -3.47 -0.09 -15.54
N PHE A 7 -2.29 0.12 -16.09
CA PHE A 7 -1.06 0.33 -15.31
C PHE A 7 -0.65 1.79 -15.37
N TYR A 8 -0.27 2.34 -14.22
CA TYR A 8 0.44 3.59 -14.17
C TYR A 8 1.92 3.35 -14.49
N ILE A 9 2.24 3.49 -15.76
CA ILE A 9 3.50 4.04 -16.27
C ILE A 9 3.02 5.23 -17.09
N LYS A 10 3.67 6.41 -16.99
CA LYS A 10 3.43 7.57 -17.86
C LYS A 10 2.87 7.15 -19.24
N ASN A 11 1.55 7.25 -19.43
CA ASN A 11 0.83 7.15 -20.71
C ASN A 11 0.72 5.80 -21.46
N ASN A 12 0.36 4.68 -20.83
CA ASN A 12 -0.17 3.56 -21.65
C ASN A 12 -1.26 2.73 -20.95
N SER A 13 -2.53 2.96 -21.32
CA SER A 13 -3.66 2.14 -20.91
C SER A 13 -4.35 1.56 -22.16
N LYS A 14 -4.63 0.25 -22.18
CA LYS A 14 -5.34 -0.43 -23.29
C LYS A 14 -6.87 -0.36 -23.21
N CYS A 15 -7.42 0.46 -22.31
CA CYS A 15 -8.87 0.72 -22.23
C CYS A 15 -9.16 2.21 -22.44
N SER A 16 -10.26 2.51 -23.13
CA SER A 16 -10.63 3.83 -23.69
C SER A 16 -10.88 4.97 -22.70
N ARG A 17 -10.69 4.77 -21.38
CA ARG A 17 -10.82 5.81 -20.32
C ARG A 17 -9.57 5.83 -19.44
N ALA A 18 -8.49 6.40 -19.98
CA ALA A 18 -7.11 6.41 -19.48
C ALA A 18 -6.87 7.22 -18.18
N LEU A 19 -7.54 6.89 -17.07
CA LEU A 19 -7.52 7.70 -15.84
C LEU A 19 -7.02 6.95 -14.59
N VAL A 20 -6.32 5.83 -14.72
CA VAL A 20 -5.79 5.11 -13.53
C VAL A 20 -4.86 5.98 -12.69
N TRP A 21 -4.14 6.90 -13.34
CA TRP A 21 -3.28 7.86 -12.68
C TRP A 21 -4.03 8.79 -11.71
N LYS A 22 -5.35 8.99 -11.89
CA LYS A 22 -6.18 9.77 -10.97
C LYS A 22 -6.38 9.09 -9.61
N ALA A 23 -6.13 7.80 -9.50
CA ALA A 23 -6.04 7.17 -8.18
C ALA A 23 -4.70 7.47 -7.49
N PHE A 24 -3.75 8.12 -8.14
CA PHE A 24 -2.39 8.33 -7.60
C PHE A 24 -1.94 9.78 -7.70
N ASP A 25 -2.84 10.71 -8.04
CA ASP A 25 -2.51 12.11 -8.30
C ASP A 25 -2.64 12.99 -7.05
N ARG A 26 -3.07 12.41 -5.92
CA ARG A 26 -3.31 13.08 -4.63
C ARG A 26 -4.49 14.04 -4.64
N THR A 27 -5.29 14.05 -5.70
CA THR A 27 -6.46 14.91 -5.81
C THR A 27 -7.71 14.15 -5.42
N LYS A 28 -8.37 14.64 -4.37
CA LYS A 28 -9.52 13.97 -3.75
C LYS A 28 -10.79 14.74 -4.09
N SER A 29 -11.33 14.53 -5.28
CA SER A 29 -12.51 15.28 -5.76
C SER A 29 -13.59 14.39 -6.38
N SER A 30 -14.81 14.95 -6.51
CA SER A 30 -15.96 14.29 -7.15
C SER A 30 -15.84 14.17 -8.67
N SER A 31 -14.81 14.74 -9.28
CA SER A 31 -14.61 14.79 -10.74
C SER A 31 -13.26 14.21 -11.18
N GLU A 32 -12.37 13.97 -10.22
CA GLU A 32 -11.03 13.45 -10.45
C GLU A 32 -10.85 12.19 -9.62
N PHE A 33 -11.28 11.07 -10.21
CA PHE A 33 -11.15 9.75 -9.64
C PHE A 33 -10.82 8.76 -10.76
N PHE A 34 -10.23 7.63 -10.38
CA PHE A 34 -10.11 6.49 -11.26
C PHE A 34 -11.49 5.89 -11.52
N ASP A 35 -11.89 5.85 -12.79
CA ASP A 35 -13.03 5.08 -13.29
C ASP A 35 -12.50 3.90 -14.12
N SER A 36 -12.83 2.69 -13.69
CA SER A 36 -12.48 1.47 -14.42
C SER A 36 -13.11 1.39 -15.80
N GLY A 37 -14.33 1.91 -16.00
CA GLY A 37 -15.13 1.72 -17.21
C GLY A 37 -15.55 0.26 -17.42
N ALA A 38 -15.40 -0.59 -16.40
CA ALA A 38 -15.70 -2.01 -16.44
C ALA A 38 -16.18 -2.48 -15.06
N VAL A 39 -16.96 -3.56 -15.04
CA VAL A 39 -17.51 -4.14 -13.80
C VAL A 39 -16.47 -4.97 -13.02
N THR A 40 -15.31 -5.19 -13.62
CA THR A 40 -14.13 -5.81 -13.00
C THR A 40 -12.90 -5.11 -13.57
N ALA A 41 -11.91 -4.86 -12.72
CA ALA A 41 -10.72 -4.10 -13.12
C ALA A 41 -9.45 -4.67 -12.54
N ASP A 42 -8.42 -4.68 -13.39
CA ASP A 42 -7.05 -4.90 -13.00
C ASP A 42 -6.30 -3.58 -13.15
N PHE A 43 -5.77 -3.07 -12.04
CA PHE A 43 -5.03 -1.81 -12.07
C PHE A 43 -3.87 -1.80 -11.10
N GLY A 44 -2.88 -0.97 -11.36
CA GLY A 44 -1.66 -0.96 -10.56
C GLY A 44 -0.67 0.10 -10.97
N VAL A 45 0.52 0.01 -10.38
CA VAL A 45 1.64 0.91 -10.64
C VAL A 45 2.90 0.11 -10.90
N MET A 46 3.72 0.62 -11.82
CA MET A 46 5.06 0.12 -12.07
C MET A 46 6.08 1.20 -11.71
N PHE A 47 7.04 0.80 -10.89
CA PHE A 47 8.17 1.60 -10.45
C PHE A 47 9.41 1.29 -11.30
N THR A 48 10.29 2.27 -11.44
CA THR A 48 11.60 2.08 -12.09
C THR A 48 12.52 1.20 -11.24
N GLU A 49 12.45 1.39 -9.92
CA GLU A 49 13.18 0.63 -8.91
C GLU A 49 12.23 -0.23 -8.07
N LYS A 50 12.74 -1.34 -7.53
CA LYS A 50 11.96 -2.15 -6.60
C LYS A 50 11.55 -1.33 -5.36
N LYS A 51 10.33 -1.53 -4.89
CA LYS A 51 9.79 -0.92 -3.67
C LYS A 51 9.20 -2.00 -2.80
N ASN A 52 9.37 -1.89 -1.48
CA ASN A 52 8.58 -2.65 -0.53
C ASN A 52 7.20 -1.98 -0.34
N LEU A 53 6.17 -2.80 -0.15
CA LEU A 53 4.83 -2.34 0.20
C LEU A 53 4.41 -2.98 1.52
N SER A 54 4.10 -2.15 2.51
CA SER A 54 3.70 -2.59 3.85
C SER A 54 2.22 -2.29 4.14
N LYS A 55 1.69 -1.24 3.52
CA LYS A 55 0.29 -0.82 3.69
C LYS A 55 -0.20 -0.16 2.40
N TYR A 56 -1.48 -0.28 2.13
CA TYR A 56 -2.16 0.54 1.13
C TYR A 56 -3.44 1.14 1.72
N VAL A 57 -3.87 2.26 1.15
CA VAL A 57 -5.08 2.96 1.59
C VAL A 57 -5.93 3.25 0.38
N PHE A 58 -7.12 2.68 0.32
CA PHE A 58 -8.13 3.15 -0.60
C PHE A 58 -8.86 4.35 0.02
N VAL A 59 -9.07 5.38 -0.79
CA VAL A 59 -9.90 6.53 -0.45
C VAL A 59 -11.13 6.47 -1.34
N GLY A 60 -12.29 6.29 -0.69
CA GLY A 60 -13.57 6.26 -1.36
C GLY A 60 -14.18 7.64 -1.47
N TYR A 61 -14.81 7.95 -2.61
CA TYR A 61 -15.66 9.14 -2.72
C TYR A 61 -17.11 8.68 -2.88
N THR A 62 -17.93 8.94 -1.87
CA THR A 62 -19.36 8.62 -1.86
C THR A 62 -20.17 9.89 -2.09
N THR A 63 -20.72 10.06 -3.28
CA THR A 63 -21.87 10.96 -3.54
C THR A 63 -23.11 10.13 -3.86
N VAL A 64 -24.27 10.79 -3.90
CA VAL A 64 -25.52 10.17 -4.36
C VAL A 64 -25.26 9.51 -5.73
N GLY A 65 -25.44 8.18 -5.81
CA GLY A 65 -25.24 7.40 -7.04
C GLY A 65 -23.91 6.64 -7.19
N VAL A 66 -22.92 6.82 -6.30
CA VAL A 66 -21.59 6.15 -6.44
C VAL A 66 -21.17 5.28 -5.25
N ASN A 67 -21.97 5.20 -4.19
CA ASN A 67 -21.63 4.41 -2.98
C ASN A 67 -21.45 2.90 -3.26
N GLY A 68 -22.09 2.39 -4.32
CA GLY A 68 -21.98 1.00 -4.74
C GLY A 68 -20.74 0.67 -5.56
N ASN A 69 -20.01 1.69 -6.02
CA ASN A 69 -18.96 1.57 -7.04
C ASN A 69 -17.55 1.47 -6.44
N LEU A 70 -17.40 1.61 -5.13
CA LEU A 70 -16.10 1.50 -4.47
C LEU A 70 -15.64 0.03 -4.39
N PRO A 71 -14.32 -0.25 -4.37
CA PRO A 71 -13.81 -1.62 -4.26
C PRO A 71 -14.36 -2.34 -3.04
N SER A 72 -14.88 -3.54 -3.24
CA SER A 72 -15.38 -4.42 -2.18
C SER A 72 -14.58 -5.72 -2.05
N SER A 73 -13.89 -6.11 -3.13
CA SER A 73 -13.00 -7.26 -3.19
C SER A 73 -11.91 -7.05 -4.24
N TRP A 74 -10.72 -7.62 -3.99
CA TRP A 74 -9.57 -7.58 -4.88
C TRP A 74 -8.50 -8.58 -4.44
N VAL A 75 -7.57 -8.85 -5.35
CA VAL A 75 -6.34 -9.62 -5.11
C VAL A 75 -5.15 -8.67 -5.30
N LEU A 76 -4.34 -8.47 -4.26
CA LEU A 76 -3.09 -7.71 -4.38
C LEU A 76 -1.97 -8.64 -4.81
N GLN A 77 -1.25 -8.27 -5.87
CA GLN A 77 -0.12 -9.04 -6.39
C GLN A 77 1.10 -8.14 -6.65
N GLY A 78 2.28 -8.74 -6.51
CA GLY A 78 3.57 -8.14 -6.83
C GLY A 78 4.26 -8.87 -7.97
N SER A 79 4.95 -8.17 -8.86
CA SER A 79 5.77 -8.77 -9.91
C SER A 79 7.17 -8.18 -9.96
N HIS A 80 8.16 -9.04 -10.21
CA HIS A 80 9.54 -8.65 -10.40
C HIS A 80 9.91 -8.42 -11.87
N ASN A 81 9.22 -9.09 -12.80
CA ASN A 81 9.67 -9.25 -14.19
C ASN A 81 8.68 -8.79 -15.25
N THR A 82 7.45 -8.42 -14.89
CA THR A 82 6.53 -7.84 -15.86
C THR A 82 7.06 -6.50 -16.39
N THR A 83 6.98 -6.32 -17.70
CA THR A 83 7.40 -5.09 -18.41
C THR A 83 6.22 -4.27 -18.91
N ASP A 84 5.01 -4.83 -18.87
CA ASP A 84 3.76 -4.21 -19.32
C ASP A 84 2.68 -4.16 -18.22
N GLY A 85 2.98 -4.73 -17.03
CA GLY A 85 2.05 -4.86 -15.91
C GLY A 85 1.04 -6.00 -16.07
N VAL A 86 0.99 -6.67 -17.23
CA VAL A 86 0.01 -7.71 -17.51
C VAL A 86 0.67 -9.08 -17.49
N ASN A 87 1.73 -9.23 -18.29
CA ASN A 87 2.44 -10.46 -18.54
C ASN A 87 3.69 -10.55 -17.67
N GLY A 88 3.81 -11.64 -16.91
CA GLY A 88 4.92 -11.87 -15.99
C GLY A 88 4.51 -12.80 -14.86
N ASP A 89 5.44 -13.05 -13.94
CA ASP A 89 5.19 -13.84 -12.75
C ASP A 89 4.64 -12.95 -11.64
N TRP A 90 3.62 -13.44 -10.94
CA TRP A 90 2.88 -12.68 -9.93
C TRP A 90 2.86 -13.42 -8.61
N ASP A 91 3.45 -12.79 -7.60
CA ASP A 91 3.33 -13.22 -6.22
C ASP A 91 2.03 -12.71 -5.62
N LEU A 92 1.31 -13.59 -4.93
CA LEU A 92 0.17 -13.21 -4.11
C LEU A 92 0.64 -12.49 -2.83
N LEU A 93 0.11 -11.28 -2.60
CA LEU A 93 0.43 -10.47 -1.42
C LEU A 93 -0.76 -10.34 -0.47
N ASP A 94 -1.98 -10.28 -1.00
CA ASP A 94 -3.21 -10.16 -0.21
C ASP A 94 -4.44 -10.61 -1.00
N ILE A 95 -5.49 -11.07 -0.30
CA ILE A 95 -6.83 -11.36 -0.85
C ILE A 95 -7.86 -10.80 0.11
N LEU A 96 -8.69 -9.88 -0.37
CA LEU A 96 -9.72 -9.25 0.44
C LEU A 96 -11.08 -9.28 -0.25
N SER A 97 -12.13 -9.34 0.57
CA SER A 97 -13.52 -9.33 0.10
C SER A 97 -14.49 -8.84 1.18
N GLY A 98 -15.71 -8.49 0.76
CA GLY A 98 -16.80 -8.11 1.67
C GLY A 98 -16.69 -6.70 2.26
N HIS A 99 -15.82 -5.84 1.72
CA HIS A 99 -15.66 -4.49 2.23
C HIS A 99 -16.78 -3.54 1.78
N SER A 100 -17.22 -2.68 2.69
CA SER A 100 -18.25 -1.67 2.47
C SER A 100 -17.78 -0.29 2.93
N TRP A 101 -18.31 0.74 2.29
CA TRP A 101 -17.94 2.13 2.48
C TRP A 101 -19.13 2.92 3.01
N SER A 102 -18.90 3.78 3.99
CA SER A 102 -19.94 4.50 4.72
C SER A 102 -19.86 6.02 4.60
N GLY A 103 -18.78 6.58 4.05
CA GLY A 103 -18.60 8.04 4.01
C GLY A 103 -17.76 8.57 2.86
N THR A 104 -17.91 9.88 2.61
CA THR A 104 -17.22 10.59 1.53
C THR A 104 -15.79 10.85 1.97
N LEU A 105 -14.83 10.56 1.09
CA LEU A 105 -13.40 10.60 1.42
C LEU A 105 -13.00 9.69 2.58
N GLU A 106 -13.79 8.65 2.85
CA GLU A 106 -13.43 7.62 3.80
C GLU A 106 -12.11 6.98 3.38
N LYS A 107 -11.18 6.87 4.32
CA LYS A 107 -9.90 6.17 4.13
C LYS A 107 -10.00 4.79 4.76
N LYS A 108 -9.71 3.75 3.98
CA LYS A 108 -9.59 2.38 4.49
C LYS A 108 -8.17 1.87 4.31
N PRO A 109 -7.39 1.78 5.41
CA PRO A 109 -6.05 1.22 5.37
C PRO A 109 -6.09 -0.31 5.43
N PHE A 110 -5.16 -0.95 4.73
CA PHE A 110 -4.97 -2.40 4.70
C PHE A 110 -3.48 -2.72 4.83
N THR A 111 -3.13 -3.65 5.71
CA THR A 111 -1.74 -4.08 5.92
C THR A 111 -1.43 -5.23 4.98
N VAL A 112 -0.26 -5.19 4.34
CA VAL A 112 0.21 -6.28 3.48
C VAL A 112 0.90 -7.33 4.34
N ASN A 113 0.36 -8.54 4.38
CA ASN A 113 0.87 -9.63 5.21
C ASN A 113 2.23 -10.15 4.72
N LYS A 114 2.44 -10.18 3.40
CA LYS A 114 3.69 -10.62 2.76
C LYS A 114 4.46 -9.40 2.26
N VAL A 115 5.32 -8.83 3.10
CA VAL A 115 6.18 -7.69 2.71
C VAL A 115 7.37 -8.20 1.91
N ALA A 116 7.44 -7.85 0.63
CA ALA A 116 8.58 -8.07 -0.25
C ALA A 116 8.72 -6.93 -1.26
N GLU A 117 9.86 -6.87 -1.95
CA GLU A 117 10.20 -5.80 -2.87
C GLU A 117 9.85 -6.13 -4.32
N TYR A 118 8.97 -5.35 -4.94
CA TYR A 118 8.53 -5.57 -6.32
C TYR A 118 8.71 -4.31 -7.16
N LYS A 119 8.84 -4.49 -8.47
CA LYS A 119 8.78 -3.37 -9.42
C LYS A 119 7.35 -2.99 -9.74
N VAL A 120 6.43 -3.96 -9.68
CA VAL A 120 5.02 -3.73 -10.04
C VAL A 120 4.13 -4.26 -8.94
N PHE A 121 3.12 -3.47 -8.59
CA PHE A 121 2.01 -3.88 -7.74
C PHE A 121 0.71 -3.72 -8.50
N ARG A 122 -0.18 -4.71 -8.41
CA ARG A 122 -1.51 -4.66 -9.02
C ARG A 122 -2.61 -5.15 -8.09
N PHE A 123 -3.76 -4.52 -8.22
CA PHE A 123 -5.05 -4.92 -7.68
C PHE A 123 -5.80 -5.64 -8.80
N LYS A 124 -5.80 -6.96 -8.75
CA LYS A 124 -6.40 -7.86 -9.74
C LYS A 124 -7.80 -8.26 -9.33
N ASP A 125 -8.66 -8.52 -10.32
CA ASP A 125 -10.03 -8.97 -10.17
C ASP A 125 -10.82 -8.08 -9.20
N THR A 126 -10.52 -6.78 -9.23
CA THR A 126 -11.16 -5.83 -8.33
C THR A 126 -12.63 -5.73 -8.72
N LYS A 127 -13.53 -5.80 -7.72
CA LYS A 127 -14.98 -5.72 -7.92
C LYS A 127 -15.60 -4.84 -6.85
N ASN A 128 -16.67 -4.15 -7.22
CA ASN A 128 -17.50 -3.39 -6.30
C ASN A 128 -18.63 -4.26 -5.73
N LYS A 129 -19.43 -3.70 -4.80
CA LYS A 129 -20.53 -4.46 -4.16
C LYS A 129 -21.75 -4.63 -5.08
N THR A 130 -21.94 -3.69 -6.02
CA THR A 130 -23.13 -3.64 -6.87
C THR A 130 -22.84 -4.21 -8.26
N SER A 131 -23.33 -5.42 -8.53
CA SER A 131 -23.19 -6.07 -9.84
C SER A 131 -23.63 -5.15 -10.98
N GLY A 132 -22.83 -5.07 -12.05
CA GLY A 132 -23.20 -4.34 -13.27
C GLY A 132 -22.78 -2.87 -13.30
N THR A 133 -22.05 -2.38 -12.31
CA THR A 133 -21.56 -0.99 -12.25
C THR A 133 -20.03 -0.91 -12.31
N TYR A 134 -19.48 0.26 -12.63
CA TYR A 134 -18.04 0.48 -12.69
C TYR A 134 -17.40 0.62 -11.30
N ILE A 135 -16.11 0.36 -11.22
CA ILE A 135 -15.30 0.56 -10.02
C ILE A 135 -14.69 1.96 -10.02
N TYR A 136 -14.87 2.68 -8.91
CA TYR A 136 -14.31 4.02 -8.68
C TYR A 136 -13.33 4.04 -7.51
N VAL A 137 -12.22 4.75 -7.66
CA VAL A 137 -11.24 5.01 -6.58
C VAL A 137 -10.83 6.47 -6.64
N ALA A 138 -11.04 7.21 -5.55
CA ALA A 138 -10.68 8.62 -5.51
C ALA A 138 -9.19 8.82 -5.29
N GLU A 139 -8.58 7.99 -4.43
CA GLU A 139 -7.13 7.95 -4.24
C GLU A 139 -6.74 6.55 -3.74
N LEU A 140 -5.55 6.12 -4.09
CA LEU A 140 -4.89 4.90 -3.66
C LEU A 140 -3.46 5.26 -3.21
N GLU A 141 -3.25 5.21 -1.91
CA GLU A 141 -1.94 5.48 -1.32
C GLU A 141 -1.21 4.15 -1.11
N LEU A 142 0.03 4.04 -1.60
CA LEU A 142 0.93 2.90 -1.36
C LEU A 142 2.03 3.31 -0.39
N LEU A 143 2.14 2.59 0.73
CA LEU A 143 2.99 2.98 1.84
C LEU A 143 4.01 1.87 2.14
N SER A 144 5.28 2.28 2.16
CA SER A 144 6.40 1.50 2.66
C SER A 144 6.59 1.80 4.14
N LEU A 145 6.83 0.76 4.95
CA LEU A 145 7.40 0.95 6.26
C LEU A 145 8.92 1.11 6.10
N VAL A 146 9.40 2.32 6.38
CA VAL A 146 10.83 2.56 6.58
C VAL A 146 11.10 2.35 8.06
N ILE A 147 11.66 1.20 8.40
CA ILE A 147 12.28 1.03 9.72
C ILE A 147 13.67 1.67 9.58
N PRO A 148 13.94 2.84 10.17
CA PRO A 148 15.31 3.34 10.20
C PRO A 148 16.14 2.25 10.87
N ALA A 149 17.23 1.84 10.23
CA ALA A 149 18.18 0.95 10.87
C ALA A 149 18.56 1.63 12.20
N THR A 150 18.10 1.07 13.32
CA THR A 150 18.66 1.40 14.62
C THR A 150 20.11 1.06 14.47
N ASN A 151 20.93 2.09 14.34
CA ASN A 151 22.38 2.04 14.28
C ASN A 151 22.90 0.94 15.22
N PRO A 152 23.25 -0.26 14.71
CA PRO A 152 23.66 -1.36 15.56
C PRO A 152 25.15 -1.18 15.83
N TYR A 153 25.50 -0.15 16.61
CA TYR A 153 26.77 -0.20 17.31
C TYR A 153 26.61 -1.24 18.41
N TRP A 154 27.35 -2.33 18.27
CA TRP A 154 27.75 -3.15 19.41
C TRP A 154 28.57 -2.26 20.35
N SER A 155 27.92 -1.47 21.21
CA SER A 155 28.57 -0.97 22.41
C SER A 155 28.19 -1.90 23.55
N THR A 156 29.22 -2.49 24.14
CA THR A 156 29.17 -3.29 25.36
C THR A 156 28.54 -2.47 26.48
N VAL A 157 27.23 -2.61 26.70
CA VAL A 157 26.59 -2.17 27.97
C VAL A 157 26.48 -3.38 28.89
N LEU A 158 27.63 -3.97 29.20
CA LEU A 158 27.83 -4.89 30.31
C LEU A 158 29.31 -4.74 30.70
N ILE A 159 29.59 -3.86 31.67
CA ILE A 159 30.72 -3.85 32.64
C ILE A 159 31.04 -2.43 33.13
N ASP A 160 30.85 -1.38 32.34
CA ASP A 160 31.24 -0.03 32.78
C ASP A 160 30.26 0.62 33.79
N GLN A 161 29.00 0.17 33.81
CA GLN A 161 28.02 0.57 34.83
C GLN A 161 28.18 -0.20 36.16
N LEU A 162 29.02 -1.24 36.20
CA LEU A 162 29.35 -1.96 37.44
C LEU A 162 30.60 -1.40 38.14
N LYS A 163 31.40 -0.55 37.48
CA LYS A 163 32.59 0.08 38.10
C LYS A 163 32.28 1.38 38.85
N GLU A 164 31.15 2.01 38.59
CA GLU A 164 30.74 3.21 39.36
C GLU A 164 29.93 2.88 40.62
N HIS A 165 29.46 1.63 40.77
CA HIS A 165 28.73 1.16 41.95
C HIS A 165 29.64 0.65 43.09
N ASP A 166 30.97 0.72 42.95
CA ASP A 166 31.93 0.53 44.05
C ASP A 166 32.23 1.83 44.83
N SER A 167 31.40 2.86 44.64
CA SER A 167 31.37 4.04 45.51
C SER A 167 30.72 3.73 46.87
N ILE A 168 31.21 2.73 47.60
CA ILE A 168 30.99 2.64 49.06
C ILE A 168 32.06 3.53 49.71
N PRO A 169 31.69 4.61 50.43
CA PRO A 169 32.65 5.47 51.07
C PRO A 169 33.32 4.74 52.24
N MET A 170 34.61 4.42 52.09
CA MET A 170 35.44 4.02 53.21
C MET A 170 35.82 5.28 54.00
N ASN A 171 35.25 5.36 55.19
CA ASN A 171 35.53 6.26 56.30
C ASN A 171 37.03 6.44 56.59
N LYS A 172 37.41 7.67 56.94
CA LYS A 172 38.79 8.18 57.02
C LYS A 172 39.50 7.95 58.37
N GLU A 173 39.17 6.89 59.11
CA GLU A 173 39.84 6.57 60.37
C GLU A 173 40.11 5.07 60.46
N GLU A 174 41.37 4.68 60.19
CA GLU A 174 42.18 3.69 60.92
C GLU A 174 43.46 3.40 60.12
N ILE A 175 44.41 4.33 60.18
CA ILE A 175 45.84 4.02 60.03
C ILE A 175 46.37 3.81 61.44
N LYS A 176 46.60 2.55 61.82
CA LYS A 176 47.66 2.10 62.71
C LYS A 176 47.89 0.60 62.55
#